data_AF-A0A3B8Y2E0-F1
#
_entry.id   AF-A0A3B8Y2E0-F1
#
_cell.length_a   1.000
_cell.length_b   1.000
_cell.length_c   1.000
_cell.angle_alpha   90.00
_cell.angle_beta   90.00
_cell.angle_gamma   90.00
#
_symmetry.space_group_name_H-M   'P 1'
#
loop_
_entity.id
_entity.type
_entity.pdbx_description
1 polymer ?
#
loop_
_entity_poly.entity_id
_entity_poly.type
_entity_poly.pdbx_seq_one_letter_code
_entity_poly.pdbx_strand_id
1 'polypeptide(L)'
;WEAIQVTGEGKTWEQWKRELVKIAPVWDFSGYNSITTQPINDVMENYTDNSHYTEKVGNLVLNRIFSYQLDQVPDDFGVLITPENIDNHLKKINQKRKQWLENNQNEEQLVKTLKRNFDQQQKSKSE
;
A
#
# COMPACT_ATOMS: atom_id res chain seq x y z
N TRP A 1 1.83 -2.72 -3.71
CA TRP A 1 2.86 -1.75 -3.28
C TRP A 1 4.16 -1.86 -4.05
N GLU A 2 4.73 -3.06 -4.20
CA GLU A 2 6.03 -3.22 -4.89
C GLU A 2 6.06 -2.69 -6.32
N ALA A 3 4.94 -2.71 -7.06
CA ALA A 3 4.87 -2.10 -8.38
C ALA A 3 5.32 -0.62 -8.39
N ILE A 4 4.85 0.20 -7.44
CA ILE A 4 5.24 1.60 -7.28
C ILE A 4 6.74 1.72 -6.98
N GLN A 5 7.30 0.76 -6.24
CA GLN A 5 8.69 0.78 -5.82
C GLN A 5 9.62 0.41 -6.97
N VAL A 6 9.32 -0.66 -7.72
CA VAL A 6 10.16 -1.12 -8.84
C VAL A 6 10.10 -0.19 -10.06
N THR A 7 9.08 0.66 -10.16
CA THR A 7 9.00 1.72 -11.19
C THR A 7 9.72 3.00 -10.78
N GLY A 8 10.25 3.09 -9.55
CA GLY A 8 10.91 4.30 -9.04
C GLY A 8 9.96 5.38 -8.50
N GLU A 9 8.64 5.11 -8.48
CA GLU A 9 7.61 6.07 -8.10
C GLU A 9 7.38 6.16 -6.59
N GLY A 10 8.11 5.38 -5.78
CA GLY A 10 7.99 5.41 -4.31
C GLY A 10 8.18 6.81 -3.74
N LYS A 11 9.19 7.56 -4.21
CA LYS A 11 9.44 8.94 -3.76
C LYS A 11 8.34 9.90 -4.22
N THR A 12 7.87 9.75 -5.46
CA THR A 12 6.76 10.54 -6.01
C THR A 12 5.51 10.37 -5.17
N TRP A 13 5.18 9.13 -4.81
CA TRP A 13 4.03 8.80 -3.96
C TRP A 13 4.15 9.36 -2.54
N GLU A 14 5.33 9.29 -1.93
CA GLU A 14 5.59 9.92 -0.63
C GLU A 14 5.40 11.45 -0.71
N GLN A 15 5.94 12.09 -1.75
CA GLN A 15 5.81 13.53 -1.93
C GLN A 15 4.35 13.93 -2.14
N TRP A 16 3.61 13.17 -2.94
CA TRP A 16 2.19 13.41 -3.16
C TRP A 16 1.41 13.43 -1.84
N LYS A 17 1.67 12.51 -0.93
CA LYS A 17 1.05 12.53 0.41
C LYS A 17 1.45 13.73 1.25
N ARG A 18 2.72 14.15 1.19
CA ARG A 18 3.18 15.38 1.86
C ARG A 18 2.44 16.61 1.34
N GLU A 19 2.15 16.68 0.04
CA GLU A 19 1.36 17.78 -0.52
C GLU A 19 -0.12 17.70 -0.11
N LEU A 20 -0.71 16.50 -0.07
CA LEU A 20 -2.10 16.33 0.34
C LEU A 20 -2.37 16.83 1.77
N VAL A 21 -1.49 16.49 2.72
CA VAL A 21 -1.71 16.87 4.13
C VAL A 21 -1.59 18.38 4.38
N LYS A 22 -0.97 19.13 3.46
CA LYS A 22 -0.96 20.61 3.52
C LYS A 22 -2.33 21.22 3.20
N ILE A 23 -3.19 20.48 2.50
CA ILE A 23 -4.55 20.91 2.15
C ILE A 23 -5.52 20.57 3.28
N ALA A 24 -5.49 19.32 3.75
CA ALA A 24 -6.31 18.83 4.85
C ALA A 24 -5.73 17.55 5.47
N PRO A 25 -6.08 17.21 6.71
CA PRO A 25 -5.87 15.86 7.22
C PRO A 25 -6.50 14.80 6.31
N VAL A 26 -5.79 13.69 6.07
CA VAL A 26 -6.25 12.63 5.16
C VAL A 26 -6.20 11.29 5.89
N TRP A 27 -7.22 10.45 5.71
CA TRP A 27 -7.12 9.07 6.15
C TRP A 27 -6.29 8.25 5.17
N ASP A 28 -5.25 7.61 5.68
CA ASP A 28 -4.35 6.78 4.91
C ASP A 28 -4.49 5.30 5.30
N PHE A 29 -5.04 4.50 4.39
CA PHE A 29 -5.21 3.04 4.52
C PHE A 29 -4.12 2.25 3.76
N SER A 30 -3.17 2.95 3.15
CA SER A 30 -2.14 2.36 2.30
C SER A 30 -0.93 1.84 3.07
N GLY A 31 0.05 1.31 2.34
CA GLY A 31 1.28 0.76 2.89
C GLY A 31 1.15 -0.70 3.28
N TYR A 32 2.08 -1.20 4.08
CA TYR A 32 2.18 -2.60 4.47
C TYR A 32 1.49 -2.75 5.82
N ASN A 33 0.31 -3.33 5.85
CA ASN A 33 -0.48 -3.53 7.06
C ASN A 33 -1.27 -4.86 6.96
N SER A 34 -1.87 -5.27 8.07
CA SER A 34 -2.55 -6.57 8.16
C SER A 34 -3.69 -6.78 7.14
N ILE A 35 -4.24 -5.71 6.55
CA ILE A 35 -5.26 -5.79 5.50
C ILE A 35 -4.64 -5.87 4.10
N THR A 36 -3.63 -5.03 3.82
CA THR A 36 -3.04 -4.88 2.48
C THR A 36 -1.95 -5.89 2.15
N THR A 37 -1.46 -6.64 3.15
CA THR A 37 -0.47 -7.71 2.97
C THR A 37 -1.05 -9.08 3.28
N GLN A 38 -2.34 -9.29 2.96
CA GLN A 38 -2.94 -10.62 2.98
C GLN A 38 -2.07 -11.57 2.14
N PRO A 39 -1.68 -12.75 2.66
CA PRO A 39 -1.00 -13.77 1.87
C PRO A 39 -1.80 -14.13 0.63
N ILE A 40 -1.13 -14.28 -0.50
CA ILE A 40 -1.78 -14.63 -1.77
C ILE A 40 -2.38 -16.03 -1.65
N ASN A 41 -3.64 -16.16 -2.03
CA ASN A 41 -4.37 -17.42 -2.02
C ASN A 41 -5.39 -17.44 -3.17
N ASP A 42 -5.94 -18.61 -3.47
CA ASP A 42 -6.92 -18.79 -4.56
C ASP A 42 -8.18 -17.92 -4.36
N VAL A 43 -8.55 -17.69 -3.10
CA VAL A 43 -9.64 -16.79 -2.70
C VAL A 43 -9.06 -15.69 -1.82
N MET A 44 -9.11 -14.47 -2.32
CA MET A 44 -8.70 -13.27 -1.59
C MET A 44 -9.88 -12.69 -0.80
N GLU A 45 -9.65 -12.33 0.46
CA GLU A 45 -10.72 -11.84 1.34
C GLU A 45 -10.78 -10.32 1.41
N ASN A 46 -9.63 -9.66 1.29
CA ASN A 46 -9.52 -8.22 1.51
C ASN A 46 -9.60 -7.44 0.20
N TYR A 47 -8.96 -7.95 -0.86
CA TYR A 47 -8.87 -7.31 -2.17
C TYR A 47 -9.07 -8.32 -3.29
N THR A 48 -9.99 -8.05 -4.20
CA THR A 48 -10.21 -8.91 -5.39
C THR A 48 -9.13 -8.71 -6.44
N ASP A 49 -8.54 -7.52 -6.49
CA ASP A 49 -7.37 -7.19 -7.29
C ASP A 49 -6.58 -6.03 -6.67
N ASN A 50 -5.65 -5.43 -7.40
CA ASN A 50 -4.79 -4.36 -6.90
C ASN A 50 -5.51 -3.05 -6.54
N SER A 51 -6.79 -2.88 -6.92
CA SER A 51 -7.55 -1.64 -6.77
C SER A 51 -8.90 -1.83 -6.07
N HIS A 52 -9.50 -3.02 -6.16
CA HIS A 52 -10.84 -3.28 -5.65
C HIS A 52 -10.79 -4.02 -4.31
N TYR A 53 -11.19 -3.32 -3.24
CA TYR A 53 -11.37 -3.91 -1.91
C TYR A 53 -12.77 -4.52 -1.75
N THR A 54 -12.90 -5.51 -0.86
CA THR A 54 -14.18 -6.17 -0.57
C THR A 54 -15.05 -5.37 0.39
N GLU A 55 -16.35 -5.70 0.48
CA GLU A 55 -17.27 -5.09 1.46
C GLU A 55 -16.73 -5.17 2.90
N LYS A 56 -16.11 -6.29 3.26
CA LYS A 56 -15.42 -6.48 4.55
C LYS A 56 -14.45 -5.33 4.83
N VAL A 57 -13.57 -5.01 3.89
CA VAL A 57 -12.61 -3.91 4.04
C VAL A 57 -13.29 -2.54 4.02
N GLY A 58 -14.34 -2.38 3.21
CA GLY A 58 -15.17 -1.17 3.22
C GLY A 58 -15.76 -0.88 4.61
N ASN A 59 -16.28 -1.91 5.29
CA ASN A 59 -16.78 -1.80 6.66
C ASN A 59 -15.66 -1.40 7.63
N LEU A 60 -14.46 -1.96 7.51
CA LEU A 60 -13.32 -1.56 8.35
C LEU A 60 -12.92 -0.10 8.15
N VAL A 61 -12.97 0.40 6.90
CA VAL A 61 -12.72 1.81 6.59
C VAL A 61 -13.75 2.72 7.26
N LEU A 62 -15.04 2.41 7.14
CA LEU A 62 -16.12 3.18 7.76
C LEU A 62 -16.01 3.16 9.29
N ASN A 63 -15.77 1.99 9.86
CA ASN A 63 -15.56 1.79 11.30
C ASN A 63 -14.42 2.68 11.81
N ARG A 64 -13.28 2.72 11.10
CA ARG A 64 -12.13 3.56 11.45
C ARG A 64 -12.48 5.06 11.38
N ILE A 65 -13.08 5.52 10.29
CA ILE A 65 -13.36 6.94 10.05
C ILE A 65 -14.39 7.48 11.05
N PHE A 66 -15.44 6.72 11.31
CA PHE A 66 -16.54 7.14 12.18
C PHE A 66 -16.38 6.73 13.65
N SER A 67 -15.22 6.16 14.01
CA SER A 67 -14.97 5.65 15.37
C SER A 67 -16.05 4.66 15.84
N TYR A 68 -16.54 3.83 14.92
CA TYR A 68 -17.60 2.85 15.15
C TYR A 68 -17.00 1.45 15.15
N GLN A 69 -17.37 0.59 16.12
CA GLN A 69 -16.85 -0.78 16.25
C GLN A 69 -15.32 -0.88 16.08
N LEU A 70 -14.59 -0.02 16.78
CA LEU A 70 -13.12 0.07 16.65
C LEU A 70 -12.40 -1.21 17.07
N ASP A 71 -13.00 -2.00 17.96
CA ASP A 71 -12.54 -3.34 18.34
C ASP A 71 -12.45 -4.31 17.15
N GLN A 72 -13.18 -4.04 16.06
CA GLN A 72 -13.15 -4.83 14.83
C GLN A 72 -12.09 -4.33 13.84
N VAL A 73 -11.51 -3.14 14.05
CA VAL A 73 -10.54 -2.55 13.12
C VAL A 73 -9.12 -2.86 13.59
N PRO A 74 -8.27 -3.53 12.78
CA PRO A 74 -6.88 -3.73 13.15
C PRO A 74 -6.19 -2.40 13.45
N ASP A 75 -5.44 -2.33 14.54
CA ASP A 75 -4.78 -1.09 15.00
C ASP A 75 -3.94 -0.43 13.91
N ASP A 76 -3.34 -1.25 13.05
CA ASP A 76 -2.42 -0.83 12.01
C ASP A 76 -3.07 -0.49 10.66
N PHE A 77 -4.41 -0.49 10.61
CA PHE A 77 -5.20 -0.18 9.43
C PHE A 77 -5.94 1.17 9.55
N GLY A 78 -5.52 2.14 8.74
CA GLY A 78 -6.10 3.48 8.69
C GLY A 78 -5.45 4.43 9.70
N VAL A 79 -4.66 5.38 9.20
CA VAL A 79 -4.01 6.42 10.00
C VAL A 79 -4.46 7.79 9.50
N LEU A 80 -4.95 8.65 10.40
CA LEU A 80 -5.22 10.04 10.04
C LEU A 80 -3.89 10.78 9.96
N ILE A 81 -3.44 11.07 8.74
CA ILE A 81 -2.19 11.77 8.48
C ILE A 81 -2.40 13.28 8.43
N THR A 82 -1.43 14.00 8.97
CA THR A 82 -1.41 15.47 9.09
C THR A 82 -0.01 15.99 8.77
N PRO A 83 0.20 17.31 8.59
CA PRO A 83 1.53 17.88 8.42
C PRO A 83 2.51 17.49 9.55
N GLU A 84 2.01 17.30 10.76
CA GLU A 84 2.83 16.99 11.95
C GLU A 84 3.31 15.54 11.99
N ASN A 85 2.57 14.60 11.40
CA ASN A 85 2.85 13.17 11.54
C ASN A 85 3.28 12.47 10.25
N ILE A 86 3.14 13.12 9.08
CA ILE A 86 3.31 12.47 7.77
C ILE A 86 4.69 11.82 7.61
N ASP A 87 5.77 12.50 7.99
CA ASP A 87 7.12 11.94 7.83
C ASP A 87 7.38 10.74 8.74
N ASN A 88 6.79 10.74 9.93
CA ASN A 88 6.87 9.59 10.83
C ASN A 88 6.08 8.40 10.26
N HIS A 89 4.89 8.66 9.71
CA HIS A 89 4.07 7.64 9.06
C HIS A 89 4.76 7.02 7.85
N LEU A 90 5.37 7.82 6.97
CA LEU A 90 6.13 7.34 5.82
C LEU A 90 7.36 6.52 6.24
N LYS A 91 8.07 6.93 7.30
CA LYS A 91 9.16 6.12 7.89
C LYS A 91 8.66 4.75 8.35
N LYS A 92 7.51 4.69 9.01
CA LYS A 92 6.88 3.42 9.43
C LYS A 92 6.51 2.55 8.23
N ILE A 93 5.92 3.11 7.18
CA ILE A 93 5.61 2.37 5.95
C ILE A 93 6.89 1.74 5.35
N ASN A 94 7.97 2.50 5.28
CA ASN A 94 9.26 2.02 4.77
C ASN A 94 9.88 0.93 5.65
N GLN A 95 9.73 1.03 6.98
CA GLN A 95 10.18 -0.02 7.91
C GLN A 95 9.36 -1.30 7.74
N LYS A 96 8.03 -1.19 7.70
CA LYS A 96 7.14 -2.34 7.47
C LYS A 96 7.38 -2.98 6.10
N ARG A 97 7.70 -2.19 5.06
CA ARG A 97 8.13 -2.72 3.77
C ARG A 97 9.33 -3.64 3.90
N LYS A 98 10.38 -3.21 4.62
CA LYS A 98 11.59 -4.03 4.81
C LYS A 98 11.25 -5.36 5.49
N GLN A 99 10.46 -5.31 6.55
CA GLN A 99 10.00 -6.51 7.27
C GLN A 99 9.15 -7.43 6.38
N TRP A 100 8.29 -6.85 5.53
CA TRP A 100 7.51 -7.63 4.59
C TRP A 100 8.41 -8.32 3.56
N LEU A 101 9.39 -7.61 3.00
CA LEU A 101 10.34 -8.17 2.01
C LEU A 101 11.18 -9.32 2.56
N GLU A 102 11.56 -9.27 3.84
CA GLU A 102 12.28 -10.37 4.52
C GLU A 102 11.49 -11.70 4.45
N ASN A 103 10.17 -11.63 4.47
CA ASN A 103 9.28 -12.79 4.50
C ASN A 103 8.61 -13.10 3.16
N ASN A 104 8.74 -12.24 2.14
CA ASN A 104 8.01 -12.31 0.87
C ASN A 104 8.96 -12.16 -0.34
N GLN A 105 10.08 -12.87 -0.29
CA GLN A 105 11.13 -12.78 -1.31
C GLN A 105 10.63 -13.23 -2.69
N ASN A 106 9.73 -14.22 -2.75
CA ASN A 106 9.19 -14.74 -4.01
C ASN A 106 8.36 -13.67 -4.72
N GLU A 107 7.50 -12.97 -3.98
CA GLU A 107 6.66 -11.88 -4.45
C GLU A 107 7.52 -10.69 -4.93
N GLU A 108 8.59 -10.37 -4.19
CA GLU A 108 9.55 -9.35 -4.62
C GLU A 108 10.19 -9.71 -5.96
N GLN A 109 10.68 -10.95 -6.11
CA GLN A 109 11.32 -11.40 -7.36
C GLN A 109 10.34 -11.46 -8.53
N LEU A 110 9.09 -11.86 -8.28
CA LEU A 110 8.04 -11.87 -9.28
C LEU A 110 7.83 -10.46 -9.86
N VAL A 111 7.63 -9.46 -9.00
CA VAL A 111 7.36 -8.08 -9.44
C VAL A 111 8.56 -7.48 -10.18
N LYS A 112 9.80 -7.74 -9.72
CA LYS A 112 11.01 -7.33 -10.44
C LYS A 112 11.13 -7.97 -11.82
N THR A 113 10.77 -9.24 -11.93
CA THR A 113 10.80 -9.98 -13.20
C THR A 113 9.77 -9.44 -14.18
N LEU A 114 8.54 -9.17 -13.72
CA LEU A 114 7.49 -8.55 -14.53
C LEU A 114 7.92 -7.19 -15.08
N LYS A 115 8.52 -6.34 -14.24
CA LYS A 115 9.06 -5.04 -14.67
C LYS A 115 10.12 -5.19 -15.77
N ARG A 116 11.07 -6.11 -15.60
CA ARG A 116 12.13 -6.36 -16.60
C ARG A 116 11.54 -6.81 -17.93
N ASN A 117 10.59 -7.73 -17.91
CA ASN A 117 9.95 -8.26 -19.11
C ASN A 117 9.16 -7.17 -19.84
N PHE A 118 8.43 -6.34 -19.08
CA PHE A 118 7.71 -5.19 -19.65
C PHE A 118 8.67 -4.20 -20.33
N ASP A 119 9.78 -3.85 -19.69
CA ASP A 119 10.77 -2.94 -20.28
C ASP A 119 11.39 -3.48 -21.57
N GLN A 120 11.66 -4.79 -21.63
CA GLN A 120 12.17 -5.44 -22.85
C GLN A 120 11.16 -5.40 -23.99
N GLN A 121 9.88 -5.69 -23.70
CA GLN A 121 8.81 -5.64 -24.70
C GLN A 121 8.59 -4.23 -25.26
N GLN A 122 8.77 -3.18 -24.43
CA GLN A 122 8.64 -1.81 -24.91
C GLN A 122 9.80 -1.42 -25.84
N LYS A 123 11.03 -1.84 -25.52
CA LYS A 123 12.20 -1.60 -26.39
C LYS A 123 12.04 -2.26 -27.76
N SER A 124 11.59 -3.51 -27.81
CA SER A 124 11.38 -4.22 -29.08
C SER A 124 10.24 -3.68 -29.94
N LYS A 125 9.35 -2.85 -29.38
CA LYS A 125 8.28 -2.16 -30.13
C LYS A 125 8.70 -0.79 -30.66
N SER A 126 9.80 -0.23 -30.14
CA SER A 126 10.37 1.05 -30.56
C SER A 126 11.50 0.91 -31.58
N GLU A 127 11.92 -0.32 -31.88
CA GLU A 127 12.84 -0.71 -32.96
C GLU A 127 12.06 -1.17 -34.19
#